data_AF-A0A2S9FZE8-F1
#
_entry.id   AF-A0A2S9FZE8-F1
#
_cell.length_a   1.000
_cell.length_b   1.000
_cell.length_c   1.000
_cell.angle_alpha   90.00
_cell.angle_beta   90.00
_cell.angle_gamma   90.00
#
_symmetry.space_group_name_H-M   'P 1'
#
loop_
_entity.id
_entity.type
_entity.pdbx_description
1 polymer ?
#
loop_
_entity_poly.entity_id
_entity_poly.type
_entity_poly.pdbx_seq_one_letter_code
_entity_poly.pdbx_strand_id
1 'polypeptide(L)'
;GGNSLSDLLVFGRRAGLGASEYVRSLSDRPKVTDEHIEAATTLALSPFEPKAEPENPYTLHAELQESMNDLAGIIRKEEELQEV
;
A
#
# COMPACT_ATOMS: atom_id res chain seq x y z
N GLY A 1 8.76 -20.53 -11.37
CA GLY A 1 8.44 -19.67 -10.21
C GLY A 1 8.50 -20.50 -8.96
N GLY A 2 9.40 -20.16 -8.03
CA GLY A 2 9.59 -20.87 -6.75
C GLY A 2 10.28 -20.01 -5.68
N ASN A 3 10.80 -18.84 -6.07
CA ASN A 3 11.48 -17.91 -5.16
C ASN A 3 10.52 -17.23 -4.18
N SER A 4 9.23 -17.09 -4.51
CA SER A 4 8.26 -16.39 -3.66
C SER A 4 8.22 -16.94 -2.21
N LEU A 5 8.24 -18.26 -2.03
CA LEU A 5 8.28 -18.86 -0.69
C LEU A 5 9.62 -18.63 0.02
N SER A 6 10.73 -18.76 -0.70
CA SER A 6 12.07 -18.48 -0.18
C SER A 6 12.22 -17.00 0.21
N ASP A 7 11.64 -16.08 -0.56
CA ASP A 7 11.65 -14.64 -0.32
C ASP A 7 10.90 -14.32 0.98
N LEU A 8 9.70 -14.90 1.18
CA LEU A 8 8.94 -14.74 2.43
C LEU A 8 9.78 -15.16 3.65
N LEU A 9 10.46 -16.31 3.59
CA LEU A 9 11.25 -16.81 4.70
C LEU A 9 12.52 -15.97 4.94
N VAL A 10 13.26 -15.67 3.88
CA VAL A 10 14.52 -14.93 3.96
C VAL A 10 14.27 -13.49 4.41
N PHE A 11 13.35 -12.78 3.76
CA PHE A 11 13.07 -11.39 4.11
C PHE A 11 12.27 -11.27 5.40
N GLY A 12 11.38 -12.22 5.72
CA GLY A 12 10.72 -12.26 7.03
C GLY A 12 11.73 -12.40 8.17
N ARG A 13 12.69 -13.32 8.05
CA ARG A 13 13.77 -13.47 9.05
C ARG A 13 14.65 -12.23 9.14
N ARG A 14 15.05 -11.65 7.99
CA ARG A 14 15.89 -10.44 7.97
C ARG A 14 15.18 -9.24 8.58
N ALA A 15 13.90 -9.04 8.27
CA ALA A 15 13.09 -7.98 8.86
C ALA A 15 12.97 -8.15 10.38
N GLY A 16 12.73 -9.37 10.87
CA GLY A 16 12.65 -9.65 12.30
C GLY A 16 13.95 -9.38 13.06
N LEU A 17 15.10 -9.80 12.50
CA LEU A 17 16.42 -9.52 13.08
C LEU A 17 16.70 -8.02 13.11
N GLY A 18 16.50 -7.33 11.97
CA GLY A 18 16.73 -5.90 11.86
C GLY A 18 15.81 -5.07 12.77
N ALA A 19 14.53 -5.44 12.88
CA ALA A 19 13.60 -4.77 13.79
C ALA A 19 14.00 -4.94 15.26
N SER A 20 14.46 -6.12 15.66
CA SER A 20 14.93 -6.39 17.02
C SER A 20 16.21 -5.61 17.35
N GLU A 21 17.18 -5.61 16.44
CA GLU A 21 18.42 -4.83 16.57
C GLU A 21 18.14 -3.33 16.63
N TYR A 22 17.26 -2.83 15.76
CA TYR A 22 16.83 -1.43 15.75
C TYR A 22 16.18 -1.04 17.08
N VAL A 23 15.18 -1.79 17.56
CA VAL A 23 14.49 -1.44 18.81
C VAL A 23 15.44 -1.50 20.02
N ARG A 24 16.42 -2.41 20.01
CA ARG A 24 17.45 -2.51 21.06
C ARG A 24 18.48 -1.39 21.01
N SER A 25 18.74 -0.80 19.85
CA SER A 25 19.73 0.27 19.69
C SER A 25 19.19 1.67 20.01
N LEU A 26 17.86 1.82 20.10
CA LEU A 26 17.23 3.08 20.46
C LEU A 26 17.49 3.42 21.94
N SER A 27 17.98 4.64 22.19
CA SER A 27 18.08 5.20 23.54
C SER A 27 16.71 5.49 24.14
N ASP A 28 15.77 5.93 23.30
CA ASP A 28 14.39 6.24 23.65
C ASP A 28 13.44 5.67 22.61
N ARG A 29 12.30 5.16 23.07
CA ARG A 29 11.27 4.62 22.17
C ARG A 29 10.46 5.76 21.55
N PRO A 30 10.26 5.76 20.21
CA PRO A 30 9.34 6.68 19.56
C PRO A 30 7.95 6.60 20.20
N LYS A 31 7.36 7.75 20.46
CA LYS A 31 5.99 7.87 20.95
C LYS A 31 5.08 8.22 19.79
N VAL A 32 3.97 7.52 19.69
CA VAL A 32 2.88 7.87 18.77
C VAL A 32 2.05 8.97 19.44
N THR A 33 1.69 10.01 18.70
CA THR A 33 0.81 11.07 19.16
C THR A 33 -0.64 10.73 18.83
N ASP A 34 -1.58 11.26 19.59
CA ASP A 34 -3.01 11.08 19.32
C ASP A 34 -3.39 11.63 17.92
N GLU A 35 -2.73 12.69 17.48
CA GLU A 35 -2.89 13.27 16.14
C GLU A 35 -2.55 12.27 15.03
N HIS A 36 -1.46 11.49 15.16
CA HIS A 36 -1.11 10.46 14.18
C HIS A 36 -2.14 9.32 14.16
N ILE A 37 -2.69 8.97 15.32
CA ILE A 37 -3.73 7.94 15.44
C ILE A 37 -5.00 8.41 14.75
N GLU A 38 -5.42 9.66 15.01
CA GLU A 38 -6.62 10.25 14.44
C GLU A 38 -6.52 10.38 12.92
N ALA A 39 -5.36 10.83 12.41
CA ALA A 39 -5.12 10.93 10.98
C ALA A 39 -5.19 9.56 10.28
N ALA A 40 -4.56 8.53 10.86
CA ALA A 40 -4.61 7.18 10.32
C ALA A 40 -6.03 6.59 10.36
N THR A 41 -6.77 6.87 11.43
CA THR A 41 -8.16 6.43 11.61
C THR A 41 -9.08 7.08 10.59
N THR A 42 -8.99 8.41 10.44
CA THR A 42 -9.73 9.19 9.45
C THR A 42 -9.47 8.67 8.04
N LEU A 43 -8.20 8.43 7.68
CA LEU A 43 -7.85 7.90 6.36
C LEU A 43 -8.46 6.51 6.12
N ALA A 44 -8.33 5.60 7.10
CA ALA A 44 -8.83 4.23 6.98
C ALA A 44 -10.35 4.16 6.88
N LEU A 45 -11.07 5.07 7.54
CA LEU A 45 -12.53 5.12 7.56
C LEU A 45 -13.13 5.99 6.44
N SER A 46 -12.31 6.83 5.79
CA SER A 46 -12.76 7.72 4.71
C SER A 46 -13.56 7.05 3.58
N PRO A 47 -13.36 5.76 3.21
CA PRO A 47 -14.19 5.13 2.20
C PRO A 47 -15.65 4.90 2.63
N PHE A 48 -15.93 4.89 3.95
CA PHE A 48 -17.26 4.63 4.52
C PHE A 48 -18.01 5.92 4.87
N GLU A 49 -17.33 7.06 4.86
CA GLU A 49 -17.93 8.38 5.05
C GLU A 49 -18.87 8.72 3.87
N PRO A 50 -20.04 9.34 4.12
CA PRO A 50 -20.93 9.79 3.06
C PRO A 50 -20.22 10.79 2.12
N LYS A 51 -20.24 10.50 0.82
CA LYS A 51 -19.72 11.40 -0.22
C LYS A 51 -20.87 12.10 -0.93
N ALA A 52 -20.67 13.35 -1.34
CA ALA A 52 -21.67 14.12 -2.08
C ALA A 52 -22.03 13.45 -3.42
N GLU A 53 -21.05 12.84 -4.07
CA GLU A 53 -21.19 12.04 -5.30
C GLU A 53 -20.56 10.67 -5.04
N PRO A 54 -21.32 9.71 -4.48
CA PRO A 54 -20.79 8.39 -4.19
C PRO A 54 -20.67 7.57 -5.47
N GLU A 55 -19.43 7.20 -5.81
CA GLU A 55 -19.18 6.19 -6.84
C GLU A 55 -19.36 4.78 -6.30
N ASN A 56 -19.82 3.87 -7.16
CA ASN A 56 -19.88 2.46 -6.81
C ASN A 56 -18.46 1.88 -6.78
N PRO A 57 -17.99 1.31 -5.65
CA PRO A 57 -16.62 0.79 -5.55
C PRO A 57 -16.29 -0.31 -6.57
N TYR A 58 -17.29 -1.08 -7.00
CA TYR A 58 -17.09 -2.11 -8.02
C TYR A 58 -16.91 -1.52 -9.41
N THR A 59 -17.59 -0.41 -9.72
CA THR A 59 -17.41 0.32 -10.98
C THR A 59 -16.01 0.91 -11.03
N LEU A 60 -15.60 1.63 -9.99
CA LEU A 60 -14.25 2.19 -9.88
C LEU A 60 -13.16 1.10 -9.98
N HIS A 61 -13.38 -0.05 -9.33
CA HIS A 61 -12.45 -1.18 -9.41
C HIS A 61 -12.37 -1.77 -10.83
N ALA A 62 -13.49 -1.87 -11.55
CA ALA A 62 -13.52 -2.36 -12.92
C ALA A 62 -12.79 -1.41 -13.88
N GLU A 63 -13.05 -0.11 -13.77
CA GLU A 63 -12.38 0.93 -14.55
C GLU A 63 -10.86 0.94 -14.30
N LEU A 64 -10.44 0.83 -13.04
CA LEU A 64 -9.02 0.70 -12.69
C LEU A 64 -8.38 -0.55 -13.32
N GLN A 65 -9.08 -1.69 -13.31
CA GLN A 65 -8.58 -2.91 -13.95
C GLN A 65 -8.43 -2.73 -15.46
N GLU A 66 -9.39 -2.09 -16.11
CA GLU A 66 -9.35 -1.79 -17.56
C GLU A 66 -8.16 -0.89 -17.88
N SER A 67 -8.05 0.28 -17.23
CA SER A 67 -6.94 1.21 -17.45
C SER A 67 -5.57 0.57 -17.24
N MET A 68 -5.40 -0.26 -16.20
CA MET A 68 -4.12 -0.93 -15.93
C MET A 68 -3.79 -2.01 -16.97
N ASN A 69 -4.78 -2.70 -17.52
CA ASN A 69 -4.55 -3.69 -18.57
C ASN A 69 -4.17 -3.01 -19.90
N ASP A 70 -4.86 -1.92 -20.23
CA ASP A 70 -4.68 -1.23 -21.51
C ASP A 70 -3.39 -0.42 -21.55
N LEU A 71 -3.10 0.33 -20.48
CA LEU A 71 -1.98 1.27 -20.47
C LEU A 71 -0.70 0.68 -19.86
N ALA A 72 -0.82 -0.29 -18.95
CA ALA A 72 0.31 -0.87 -18.20
C ALA A 72 0.48 -2.39 -18.39
N GLY A 73 0.00 -2.93 -19.52
CA GLY A 73 0.16 -4.32 -19.95
C GLY A 73 1.61 -4.78 -20.17
N ILE A 74 1.81 -5.95 -20.79
CA ILE A 74 3.18 -6.51 -21.01
C ILE A 74 3.98 -5.63 -21.99
N ILE A 75 3.33 -5.17 -23.06
CA ILE A 75 3.88 -4.20 -24.01
C ILE A 75 3.39 -2.83 -23.56
N ARG A 76 4.28 -1.86 -23.50
CA ARG A 76 3.99 -0.52 -22.97
C ARG A 76 4.59 0.53 -23.88
N LYS A 77 3.87 1.64 -24.08
CA LYS A 77 4.39 2.85 -24.70
C LYS A 77 4.36 3.99 -23.70
N GLU A 78 5.33 4.89 -23.83
CA GLU A 78 5.46 6.05 -22.93
C GLU A 78 4.21 6.95 -22.98
N GLU A 79 3.69 7.21 -24.18
CA GLU A 79 2.49 8.03 -24.40
C GLU A 79 1.25 7.45 -23.71
N GLU A 80 1.01 6.15 -23.84
CA GLU A 80 -0.12 5.44 -23.20
C GLU A 80 -0.01 5.47 -21.66
N LEU A 81 1.21 5.38 -21.11
CA LEU A 81 1.42 5.43 -19.65
C LEU A 81 1.21 6.83 -19.03
N GLN A 82 1.31 7.90 -19.83
CA GLN A 82 1.07 9.26 -19.35
C GLN A 82 -0.42 9.64 -19.35
N GLU A 83 -1.29 8.81 -19.94
CA GLU A 83 -2.74 8.99 -19.94
C GLU A 83 -3.43 8.49 -18.65
N VAL A 84 -2.67 7.81 -17.77
CA VAL A 84 -3.13 7.32 -16.45
C VAL A 84 -3.41 8.46 -15.47
#